data_AF-A0A318LB46-F1
#
_entry.id   AF-A0A318LB46-F1
#
_cell.length_a   1.000
_cell.length_b   1.000
_cell.length_c   1.000
_cell.angle_alpha   90.00
_cell.angle_beta   90.00
_cell.angle_gamma   90.00
#
_symmetry.space_group_name_H-M   'P 1'
#
loop_
_entity.id
_entity.type
_entity.pdbx_description
1 polymer ?
#
loop_
_entity_poly.entity_id
_entity_poly.type
_entity_poly.pdbx_seq_one_letter_code
_entity_poly.pdbx_strand_id
1 'polypeptide(L)'
;MPGSVSSSRFAALARSSPWRWRTLRFTARWRRPERTDPAVRAWIRRPDGLRVERLDGTLLSAEVLKRPWGTMTTVTADGIRIEQEQFGPLDPRAEQPRLDADGLVVRRPAEGPLRYDDPMYVDYHWVAMLDPVELADAERGFGDPTPDSVEITDVSEVSHHGRRAWQATLRPTPAYDPRCSCCPLLFSQASEDWEAEAGGPTVRDRQPDLRYADAHLVRLDVATGVCVYTEELGGSRAGSGHDVAIEAVDKFMSDELLAARN
;
A
#
# COMPACT_ATOMS: atom_id res chain seq x y z
N MET A 1 -29.25 6.06 -2.28
CA MET A 1 -28.40 7.03 -1.55
C MET A 1 -27.06 6.35 -1.33
N PRO A 2 -25.92 6.88 -1.79
CA PRO A 2 -24.63 6.32 -1.39
C PRO A 2 -24.56 6.31 0.15
N GLY A 3 -24.24 5.14 0.72
CA GLY A 3 -24.24 4.94 2.17
C GLY A 3 -23.22 5.83 2.88
N SER A 4 -23.54 6.23 4.11
CA SER A 4 -22.61 6.96 4.99
C SER A 4 -21.27 6.22 5.09
N VAL A 5 -20.17 6.97 5.18
CA VAL A 5 -18.84 6.39 5.37
C VAL A 5 -18.81 5.63 6.71
N SER A 6 -18.24 4.43 6.72
CA SER A 6 -18.12 3.54 7.89
C SER A 6 -16.74 2.88 7.92
N SER A 7 -16.37 2.27 9.05
CA SER A 7 -15.14 1.48 9.19
C SER A 7 -15.06 0.34 8.16
N SER A 8 -16.15 -0.40 7.97
CA SER A 8 -16.24 -1.48 6.99
C SER A 8 -16.01 -1.00 5.55
N ARG A 9 -16.54 0.17 5.20
CA ARG A 9 -16.33 0.78 3.88
C ARG A 9 -14.91 1.29 3.72
N PHE A 10 -14.32 1.86 4.76
CA PHE A 10 -12.92 2.28 4.77
C PHE A 10 -12.00 1.08 4.49
N ALA A 11 -12.19 -0.03 5.20
CA ALA A 11 -11.46 -1.27 4.95
C ALA A 11 -11.71 -1.81 3.53
N ALA A 12 -12.95 -1.80 3.04
CA ALA A 12 -13.27 -2.23 1.68
C ALA A 12 -12.59 -1.34 0.61
N LEU A 13 -12.48 -0.03 0.84
CA LEU A 13 -11.76 0.89 -0.04
C LEU A 13 -10.25 0.59 -0.04
N ALA A 14 -9.65 0.33 1.13
CA ALA A 14 -8.26 -0.10 1.23
C ALA A 14 -7.99 -1.40 0.44
N ARG A 15 -8.91 -2.38 0.56
CA ARG A 15 -8.85 -3.60 -0.26
C ARG A 15 -8.98 -3.34 -1.75
N SER A 16 -9.58 -2.23 -2.18
CA SER A 16 -9.94 -2.03 -3.58
C SER A 16 -8.82 -1.46 -4.46
N SER A 17 -7.79 -0.83 -3.88
CA SER A 17 -6.81 -0.06 -4.67
C SER A 17 -6.25 -0.76 -5.92
N PRO A 18 -5.90 -2.06 -5.88
CA PRO A 18 -5.35 -2.77 -7.04
C PRO A 18 -6.24 -2.74 -8.29
N TRP A 19 -7.56 -2.62 -8.11
CA TRP A 19 -8.56 -2.67 -9.18
C TRP A 19 -9.09 -1.30 -9.62
N ARG A 20 -8.69 -0.22 -8.97
CA ARG A 20 -9.31 1.10 -9.17
C ARG A 20 -8.55 2.04 -10.10
N TRP A 21 -7.34 1.68 -10.49
CA TRP A 21 -6.49 2.50 -11.36
C TRP A 21 -5.42 1.66 -12.05
N ARG A 22 -5.08 2.07 -13.27
CA ARG A 22 -3.99 1.56 -14.12
C ARG A 22 -2.80 2.48 -14.11
N THR A 23 -3.01 3.79 -14.09
CA THR A 23 -1.91 4.76 -14.05
C THR A 23 -2.14 5.84 -13.00
N LEU A 24 -1.04 6.27 -12.37
CA LEU A 24 -1.04 7.38 -11.42
C LEU A 24 0.14 8.30 -11.64
N ARG A 25 -0.13 9.60 -11.62
CA ARG A 25 0.90 10.62 -11.41
C ARG A 25 0.63 11.31 -10.09
N PHE A 26 1.63 11.40 -9.23
CA PHE A 26 1.48 12.03 -7.91
C PHE A 26 2.77 12.65 -7.42
N THR A 27 2.64 13.56 -6.46
CA THR A 27 3.74 14.04 -5.64
C THR A 27 3.59 13.46 -4.24
N ALA A 28 4.62 12.82 -3.72
CA ALA A 28 4.65 12.28 -2.36
C ALA A 28 5.68 13.03 -1.52
N ARG A 29 5.35 13.25 -0.25
CA ARG A 29 6.18 13.96 0.74
C ARG A 29 6.22 13.13 2.03
N TRP A 30 7.37 13.07 2.68
CA TRP A 30 7.55 12.34 3.93
C TRP A 30 7.94 13.29 5.05
N ARG A 31 7.31 13.08 6.20
CA ARG A 31 7.61 13.74 7.47
C ARG A 31 8.37 12.78 8.39
N ARG A 32 9.36 12.07 7.84
CA ARG A 32 10.17 11.09 8.59
C ARG A 32 11.66 11.40 8.42
N PRO A 33 12.45 11.43 9.51
CA PRO A 33 13.85 11.82 9.45
C PRO A 33 14.74 10.84 8.67
N GLU A 34 14.32 9.59 8.51
CA GLU A 34 15.13 8.53 7.89
C GLU A 34 15.15 8.55 6.35
N ARG A 35 14.37 9.42 5.70
CA ARG A 35 14.24 9.42 4.22
C ARG A 35 15.11 10.48 3.55
N THR A 36 15.98 10.05 2.64
CA THR A 36 16.95 10.91 1.94
C THR A 36 16.29 11.94 1.03
N ASP A 37 15.24 11.56 0.29
CA ASP A 37 14.47 12.47 -0.55
C ASP A 37 13.14 12.83 0.15
N PRO A 38 12.99 14.06 0.66
CA PRO A 38 11.83 14.46 1.46
C PRO A 38 10.54 14.58 0.63
N ALA A 39 10.69 14.73 -0.70
CA ALA A 39 9.59 14.74 -1.64
C ALA A 39 10.04 14.28 -3.03
N VAL A 40 9.17 13.51 -3.69
CA VAL A 40 9.38 13.06 -5.07
C VAL A 40 8.10 13.20 -5.87
N ARG A 41 8.23 13.35 -7.19
CA ARG A 41 7.14 13.21 -8.15
C ARG A 41 7.29 11.88 -8.85
N ALA A 42 6.19 11.16 -9.02
CA ALA A 42 6.21 9.83 -9.60
C ALA A 42 5.10 9.58 -10.60
N TRP A 43 5.40 8.66 -11.51
CA TRP A 43 4.51 8.10 -12.51
C TRP A 43 4.54 6.59 -12.37
N ILE A 44 3.38 5.99 -12.23
CA ILE A 44 3.21 4.55 -12.17
C ILE A 44 2.25 4.15 -13.28
N ARG A 45 2.63 3.12 -14.03
CA ARG A 45 1.76 2.38 -14.92
C ARG A 45 1.78 0.93 -14.46
N ARG A 46 0.66 0.47 -13.92
CA ARG A 46 0.54 -0.94 -13.57
C ARG A 46 0.53 -1.78 -14.84
N PRO A 47 1.27 -2.88 -14.85
CA PRO A 47 2.13 -3.40 -13.76
C PRO A 47 3.62 -3.12 -13.89
N ASP A 48 4.03 -2.44 -14.95
CA ASP A 48 5.39 -2.54 -15.46
C ASP A 48 6.19 -1.24 -15.37
N GLY A 49 5.51 -0.11 -15.21
CA GLY A 49 6.09 1.20 -15.44
C GLY A 49 6.26 2.01 -14.16
N LEU A 50 7.49 2.50 -13.94
CA LEU A 50 7.84 3.41 -12.86
C LEU A 50 8.72 4.53 -13.40
N ARG A 51 8.41 5.75 -12.99
CA ARG A 51 9.36 6.87 -13.04
C ARG A 51 9.26 7.65 -11.75
N VAL A 52 10.40 8.04 -11.19
CA VAL A 52 10.49 8.87 -9.99
C VAL A 52 11.51 9.97 -10.21
N GLU A 53 11.12 11.20 -9.92
CA GLU A 53 11.95 12.39 -10.00
C GLU A 53 11.92 13.14 -8.67
N ARG A 54 13.00 13.87 -8.36
CA ARG A 54 12.93 14.97 -7.41
C ARG A 54 12.02 16.09 -7.95
N LEU A 55 11.58 16.97 -7.06
CA LEU A 55 10.74 18.11 -7.46
C LEU A 55 11.46 19.12 -8.37
N ASP A 56 12.79 19.10 -8.42
CA ASP A 56 13.60 19.90 -9.35
C ASP A 56 13.75 19.25 -10.74
N GLY A 57 13.16 18.06 -10.96
CA GLY A 57 13.24 17.31 -12.20
C GLY A 57 14.42 16.33 -12.30
N THR A 58 15.26 16.23 -11.26
CA THR A 58 16.35 15.23 -11.23
C THR A 58 15.76 13.83 -11.22
N LEU A 59 16.15 13.01 -12.20
CA LEU A 59 15.70 11.62 -12.31
C LEU A 59 16.31 10.75 -11.20
N LEU A 60 15.46 10.00 -10.48
CA LEU A 60 15.87 9.06 -9.42
C LEU A 60 15.70 7.61 -9.84
N SER A 61 14.61 7.28 -10.55
CA SER A 61 14.34 5.94 -11.07
C SER A 61 13.47 6.03 -12.33
N ALA A 62 13.67 5.12 -13.29
CA ALA A 62 12.89 5.02 -14.51
C ALA A 62 13.00 3.59 -15.07
N GLU A 63 11.91 2.83 -15.01
CA GLU A 63 11.89 1.40 -15.31
C GLU A 63 10.60 1.02 -16.05
N VAL A 64 10.74 0.17 -17.07
CA VAL A 64 9.64 -0.52 -17.74
C VAL A 64 9.96 -2.01 -17.75
N LEU A 65 9.25 -2.78 -16.94
CA LEU A 65 9.43 -4.22 -16.81
C LEU A 65 8.83 -4.93 -18.04
N LYS A 66 9.68 -5.48 -18.90
CA LYS A 66 9.25 -6.18 -20.12
C LYS A 66 8.43 -7.46 -19.88
N ARG A 67 8.54 -8.07 -18.69
CA ARG A 67 7.79 -9.24 -18.24
C ARG A 67 7.39 -9.04 -16.77
N PRO A 68 6.40 -8.18 -16.51
CA PRO A 68 6.00 -7.84 -15.14
C PRO A 68 5.38 -9.04 -14.43
N TRP A 69 4.80 -9.98 -15.19
CA TRP A 69 4.28 -11.25 -14.69
C TRP A 69 5.07 -12.38 -15.33
N GLY A 70 5.80 -13.13 -14.51
CA GLY A 70 6.54 -14.31 -14.94
C GLY A 70 5.72 -15.59 -14.82
N THR A 71 6.35 -16.72 -15.11
CA THR A 71 5.83 -18.03 -14.74
C THR A 71 6.32 -18.36 -13.33
N MET A 72 5.41 -18.61 -12.38
CA MET A 72 5.78 -19.23 -11.11
C MET A 72 6.02 -20.72 -11.34
N THR A 73 7.16 -21.24 -10.90
CA THR A 73 7.37 -22.68 -10.83
C THR A 73 7.33 -23.14 -9.38
N THR A 74 6.30 -23.90 -9.02
CA THR A 74 6.22 -24.59 -7.73
C THR A 74 6.75 -26.01 -7.92
N VAL A 75 7.69 -26.43 -7.07
CA VAL A 75 8.18 -27.81 -7.04
C VAL A 75 7.57 -28.49 -5.82
N THR A 76 6.77 -29.53 -6.05
CA THR A 76 6.16 -30.29 -4.95
C THR A 76 7.20 -31.13 -4.21
N ALA A 77 6.87 -31.63 -3.01
CA ALA A 77 7.74 -32.52 -2.25
C ALA A 77 8.16 -33.77 -3.06
N ASP A 78 7.29 -34.25 -3.95
CA ASP A 78 7.55 -35.39 -4.84
C ASP A 78 8.33 -35.02 -6.12
N GLY A 79 8.82 -33.78 -6.21
CA GLY A 79 9.63 -33.28 -7.33
C GLY A 79 8.83 -32.87 -8.58
N ILE A 80 7.50 -32.80 -8.50
CA ILE A 80 6.65 -32.38 -9.62
C ILE A 80 6.79 -30.87 -9.79
N ARG A 81 7.11 -30.43 -11.01
CA ARG A 81 7.15 -29.01 -11.39
C ARG A 81 5.78 -28.58 -11.91
N ILE A 82 5.19 -27.61 -11.23
CA ILE A 82 3.93 -26.97 -11.63
C ILE A 82 4.28 -25.55 -12.08
N GLU A 83 4.04 -25.26 -13.35
CA GLU A 83 4.21 -23.93 -13.93
C GLU A 83 2.87 -23.20 -14.00
N GLN A 84 2.82 -21.98 -13.47
CA GLN A 84 1.63 -21.13 -13.47
C GLN A 84 1.99 -19.74 -14.01
N GLU A 85 1.31 -19.31 -15.06
CA GLU A 85 1.39 -17.93 -15.57
C GLU A 85 0.84 -16.97 -14.52
N GLN A 86 1.56 -15.88 -14.22
CA GLN A 86 1.12 -14.86 -13.26
C GLN A 86 0.28 -13.78 -13.95
N PHE A 87 -0.64 -13.16 -13.21
CA PHE A 87 -1.50 -12.09 -13.71
C PHE A 87 -1.62 -10.93 -12.73
N GLY A 88 -1.98 -9.77 -13.29
CA GLY A 88 -2.33 -8.60 -12.50
C GLY A 88 -3.79 -8.50 -12.10
N PRO A 89 -4.11 -7.66 -11.11
CA PRO A 89 -5.49 -7.42 -10.66
C PRO A 89 -6.43 -6.96 -11.79
N LEU A 90 -5.89 -6.23 -12.77
CA LEU A 90 -6.65 -5.68 -13.90
C LEU A 90 -6.57 -6.54 -15.17
N ASP A 91 -5.92 -7.70 -15.12
CA ASP A 91 -5.92 -8.66 -16.22
C ASP A 91 -7.28 -9.39 -16.25
N PRO A 92 -8.02 -9.39 -17.38
CA PRO A 92 -9.30 -10.09 -17.51
C PRO A 92 -9.22 -11.61 -17.28
N ARG A 93 -8.02 -12.21 -17.38
CA ARG A 93 -7.77 -13.63 -17.15
C ARG A 93 -7.58 -13.95 -15.66
N ALA A 94 -7.34 -12.94 -14.83
CA ALA A 94 -7.17 -13.12 -13.40
C ALA A 94 -8.53 -13.30 -12.70
N GLU A 95 -8.53 -14.04 -11.59
CA GLU A 95 -9.69 -14.14 -10.71
C GLU A 95 -10.08 -12.74 -10.21
N GLN A 96 -11.36 -12.40 -10.32
CA GLN A 96 -11.86 -11.07 -9.96
C GLN A 96 -12.33 -11.05 -8.51
N PRO A 97 -12.14 -9.93 -7.79
CA PRO A 97 -12.53 -9.82 -6.39
C PRO A 97 -14.05 -9.85 -6.23
N ARG A 98 -14.51 -10.24 -5.05
CA ARG A 98 -15.93 -10.07 -4.69
C ARG A 98 -16.17 -8.61 -4.34
N LEU A 99 -17.16 -7.99 -4.98
CA LEU A 99 -17.54 -6.59 -4.77
C LEU A 99 -18.84 -6.47 -3.95
N ASP A 100 -19.00 -5.37 -3.22
CA ASP A 100 -20.30 -4.96 -2.67
C ASP A 100 -21.13 -4.16 -3.70
N ALA A 101 -22.31 -3.69 -3.27
CA ALA A 101 -23.23 -2.92 -4.11
C ALA A 101 -22.67 -1.54 -4.54
N ASP A 102 -21.63 -1.03 -3.87
CA ASP A 102 -20.96 0.23 -4.21
C ASP A 102 -19.69 0.00 -5.04
N GLY A 103 -19.41 -1.26 -5.42
CA GLY A 103 -18.23 -1.63 -6.21
C GLY A 103 -16.93 -1.63 -5.40
N LEU A 104 -16.99 -1.74 -4.07
CA LEU A 104 -15.82 -1.91 -3.21
C LEU A 104 -15.54 -3.39 -2.96
N VAL A 105 -14.26 -3.74 -2.85
CA VAL A 105 -13.80 -5.10 -2.61
C VAL A 105 -14.12 -5.53 -1.19
N VAL A 106 -14.96 -6.56 -1.08
CA VAL A 106 -15.29 -7.22 0.19
C VAL A 106 -14.42 -8.44 0.46
N ARG A 107 -13.79 -9.01 -0.57
CA ARG A 107 -12.81 -10.10 -0.45
C ARG A 107 -11.91 -10.12 -1.69
N ARG A 108 -10.60 -10.12 -1.46
CA ARG A 108 -9.61 -10.39 -2.51
C ARG A 108 -9.55 -11.89 -2.81
N PRO A 109 -9.23 -12.30 -4.05
CA PRO A 109 -8.90 -13.70 -4.35
C PRO A 109 -7.81 -14.19 -3.40
N ALA A 110 -8.07 -15.31 -2.71
CA ALA A 110 -7.25 -15.81 -1.61
C ALA A 110 -6.03 -16.62 -2.09
N GLU A 111 -6.08 -17.16 -3.30
CA GLU A 111 -5.06 -18.02 -3.87
C GLU A 111 -4.93 -17.76 -5.37
N GLY A 112 -3.78 -18.11 -5.94
CA GLY A 112 -3.58 -18.17 -7.38
C GLY A 112 -2.49 -17.24 -7.93
N PRO A 113 -2.42 -17.12 -9.26
CA PRO A 113 -1.32 -16.43 -9.96
C PRO A 113 -1.30 -14.90 -9.81
N LEU A 114 -2.20 -14.34 -9.00
CA LEU A 114 -2.35 -12.91 -8.82
C LEU A 114 -1.15 -12.31 -8.08
N ARG A 115 -0.60 -11.24 -8.64
CA ARG A 115 0.46 -10.46 -8.05
C ARG A 115 -0.04 -9.03 -7.86
N TYR A 116 -0.02 -8.58 -6.61
CA TYR A 116 -0.54 -7.27 -6.21
C TYR A 116 0.55 -6.19 -6.16
N ASP A 117 1.82 -6.58 -6.29
CA ASP A 117 2.93 -5.66 -6.09
C ASP A 117 2.99 -4.60 -7.19
N ASP A 118 2.93 -3.35 -6.74
CA ASP A 118 3.20 -2.19 -7.56
C ASP A 118 4.69 -2.06 -7.85
N PRO A 119 5.07 -1.42 -8.98
CA PRO A 119 6.45 -1.01 -9.20
C PRO A 119 7.02 -0.25 -7.99
N MET A 120 8.06 -0.83 -7.39
CA MET A 120 8.59 -0.40 -6.11
C MET A 120 9.62 0.72 -6.28
N TYR A 121 9.55 1.73 -5.42
CA TYR A 121 10.60 2.72 -5.24
C TYR A 121 11.07 2.73 -3.79
N VAL A 122 12.35 2.42 -3.57
CA VAL A 122 13.07 2.41 -2.28
C VAL A 122 12.67 1.29 -1.31
N ASP A 123 11.40 1.17 -0.92
CA ASP A 123 10.96 0.29 0.17
C ASP A 123 9.51 -0.20 0.01
N TYR A 124 9.05 -1.10 0.90
CA TYR A 124 7.68 -1.60 0.86
C TYR A 124 6.64 -0.61 1.42
N HIS A 125 7.05 0.44 2.14
CA HIS A 125 6.14 1.50 2.55
C HIS A 125 5.55 2.20 1.31
N TRP A 126 6.36 2.39 0.26
CA TRP A 126 5.88 2.83 -1.06
C TRP A 126 4.77 1.94 -1.62
N VAL A 127 4.98 0.62 -1.59
CA VAL A 127 4.02 -0.33 -2.17
C VAL A 127 2.76 -0.41 -1.30
N ALA A 128 2.89 -0.38 0.03
CA ALA A 128 1.77 -0.37 0.97
C ALA A 128 0.95 0.93 0.87
N MET A 129 1.57 2.06 0.53
CA MET A 129 0.86 3.30 0.23
C MET A 129 -0.05 3.16 -0.99
N LEU A 130 0.44 2.51 -2.05
CA LEU A 130 -0.29 2.30 -3.31
C LEU A 130 -1.33 1.19 -3.21
N ASP A 131 -1.08 0.17 -2.39
CA ASP A 131 -2.00 -0.91 -2.09
C ASP A 131 -2.10 -1.15 -0.56
N PRO A 132 -2.96 -0.39 0.14
CA PRO A 132 -3.00 -0.36 1.61
C PRO A 132 -3.82 -1.50 2.21
N VAL A 133 -3.69 -2.72 1.69
CA VAL A 133 -4.46 -3.91 2.13
C VAL A 133 -4.26 -4.24 3.60
N GLU A 134 -3.08 -3.96 4.14
CA GLU A 134 -2.74 -4.15 5.55
C GLU A 134 -3.63 -3.33 6.50
N LEU A 135 -4.34 -2.31 6.00
CA LEU A 135 -5.34 -1.57 6.78
C LEU A 135 -6.70 -2.28 6.87
N ALA A 136 -6.85 -3.44 6.22
CA ALA A 136 -8.14 -4.12 6.09
C ALA A 136 -8.07 -5.60 6.47
N ASP A 137 -6.99 -6.29 6.09
CA ASP A 137 -6.86 -7.74 6.25
C ASP A 137 -5.58 -8.08 7.02
N ALA A 138 -5.67 -9.09 7.88
CA ALA A 138 -4.52 -9.77 8.48
C ALA A 138 -4.35 -11.12 7.77
N GLU A 139 -3.32 -11.30 6.94
CA GLU A 139 -3.14 -12.53 6.13
C GLU A 139 -2.67 -13.72 6.99
N ARG A 140 -2.01 -13.47 8.13
CA ARG A 140 -1.45 -14.50 9.03
C ARG A 140 -2.45 -15.41 9.79
N GLY A 141 -3.75 -15.31 9.56
CA GLY A 141 -4.76 -16.16 10.21
C GLY A 141 -5.18 -17.38 9.39
N PHE A 142 -4.43 -18.48 9.46
CA PHE A 142 -4.92 -19.77 8.98
C PHE A 142 -6.01 -20.32 9.92
N GLY A 143 -7.28 -20.21 9.52
CA GLY A 143 -8.34 -21.15 9.96
C GLY A 143 -9.38 -20.67 10.97
N ASP A 144 -9.25 -19.48 11.56
CA ASP A 144 -10.26 -18.87 12.45
C ASP A 144 -10.69 -17.49 11.90
N PRO A 145 -11.79 -16.86 12.38
CA PRO A 145 -12.10 -15.50 11.97
C PRO A 145 -10.90 -14.61 12.28
N THR A 146 -10.27 -14.10 11.21
CA THR A 146 -9.09 -13.24 11.30
C THR A 146 -9.44 -12.02 12.15
N PRO A 147 -8.79 -11.78 13.29
CA PRO A 147 -8.95 -10.52 14.02
C PRO A 147 -8.66 -9.33 13.10
N ASP A 148 -9.33 -8.20 13.35
CA ASP A 148 -9.12 -7.00 12.54
C ASP A 148 -7.64 -6.57 12.61
N SER A 149 -7.01 -6.38 11.45
CA SER A 149 -5.61 -5.92 11.35
C SER A 149 -5.39 -4.59 12.08
N VAL A 150 -6.40 -3.70 12.03
CA VAL A 150 -6.40 -2.40 12.67
C VAL A 150 -7.78 -2.10 13.27
N GLU A 151 -7.82 -1.44 14.43
CA GLU A 151 -9.03 -0.80 14.93
C GLU A 151 -9.27 0.49 14.12
N ILE A 152 -10.45 0.62 13.49
CA ILE A 152 -10.81 1.79 12.67
C ILE A 152 -11.91 2.60 13.36
N THR A 153 -11.61 3.85 13.69
CA THR A 153 -12.52 4.77 14.38
C THR A 153 -12.59 6.13 13.67
N ASP A 154 -13.53 6.98 14.08
CA ASP A 154 -13.68 8.38 13.62
C ASP A 154 -13.71 8.57 12.09
N VAL A 155 -14.41 7.66 11.41
CA VAL A 155 -14.44 7.66 9.95
C VAL A 155 -15.26 8.84 9.42
N SER A 156 -14.66 9.62 8.54
CA SER A 156 -15.29 10.82 7.95
C SER A 156 -14.85 11.02 6.50
N GLU A 157 -15.68 11.72 5.72
CA GLU A 157 -15.30 12.19 4.39
C GLU A 157 -14.62 13.55 4.49
N VAL A 158 -13.51 13.73 3.77
CA VAL A 158 -12.71 14.96 3.74
C VAL A 158 -12.30 15.30 2.31
N SER A 159 -11.81 16.52 2.10
CA SER A 159 -11.10 16.91 0.89
C SER A 159 -9.59 16.88 1.15
N HIS A 160 -8.83 16.22 0.29
CA HIS A 160 -7.37 16.12 0.35
C HIS A 160 -6.79 16.51 -1.00
N HIS A 161 -6.03 17.63 -1.04
CA HIS A 161 -5.52 18.24 -2.29
C HIS A 161 -6.59 18.40 -3.38
N GLY A 162 -7.80 18.79 -2.98
CA GLY A 162 -8.94 19.00 -3.89
C GLY A 162 -9.64 17.73 -4.36
N ARG A 163 -9.25 16.56 -3.83
CA ARG A 163 -9.85 15.26 -4.14
C ARG A 163 -10.63 14.74 -2.94
N ARG A 164 -11.69 13.98 -3.20
CA ARG A 164 -12.50 13.35 -2.15
C ARG A 164 -11.73 12.18 -1.54
N ALA A 165 -11.57 12.21 -0.22
CA ALA A 165 -10.87 11.18 0.54
C ALA A 165 -11.71 10.76 1.75
N TRP A 166 -11.50 9.54 2.23
CA TRP A 166 -12.01 9.10 3.52
C TRP A 166 -10.88 9.12 4.53
N GLN A 167 -11.15 9.67 5.70
CA GLN A 167 -10.22 9.77 6.83
C GLN A 167 -10.70 8.89 7.96
N ALA A 168 -9.77 8.28 8.69
CA ALA A 168 -10.06 7.54 9.91
C ALA A 168 -8.86 7.58 10.87
N THR A 169 -9.14 7.33 12.15
CA THR A 169 -8.13 7.09 13.18
C THR A 169 -7.94 5.58 13.31
N LEU A 170 -6.71 5.12 13.07
CA LEU A 170 -6.37 3.70 13.04
C LEU A 170 -5.42 3.34 14.18
N ARG A 171 -5.68 2.21 14.86
CA ARG A 171 -4.72 1.60 15.78
C ARG A 171 -4.35 0.20 15.30
N PRO A 172 -3.08 -0.07 14.96
CA PRO A 172 -2.61 -1.43 14.72
C PRO A 172 -2.95 -2.34 15.90
N THR A 173 -3.58 -3.49 15.62
CA THR A 173 -3.81 -4.52 16.64
C THR A 173 -2.61 -5.46 16.68
N PRO A 174 -2.52 -6.39 17.64
CA PRO A 174 -1.52 -7.47 17.59
C PRO A 174 -1.61 -8.36 16.34
N ALA A 175 -2.73 -8.31 15.62
CA ALA A 175 -2.92 -9.02 14.35
C ALA A 175 -2.52 -8.19 13.12
N TYR A 176 -2.02 -6.96 13.32
CA TYR A 176 -1.56 -6.12 12.22
C TYR A 176 -0.49 -6.86 11.42
N ASP A 177 -0.78 -7.09 10.15
CA ASP A 177 0.06 -7.87 9.24
C ASP A 177 0.51 -6.96 8.10
N PRO A 178 1.52 -6.10 8.33
CA PRO A 178 1.99 -5.21 7.30
C PRO A 178 2.58 -6.00 6.14
N ARG A 179 2.66 -5.39 4.96
CA ARG A 179 3.37 -5.98 3.83
C ARG A 179 4.84 -6.26 4.17
N CYS A 180 5.42 -5.43 5.02
CA CYS A 180 6.79 -5.59 5.50
C CYS A 180 6.94 -5.00 6.90
N SER A 181 7.47 -5.79 7.85
CA SER A 181 7.72 -5.39 9.24
C SER A 181 8.71 -4.24 9.38
N CYS A 182 9.74 -4.17 8.54
CA CYS A 182 10.78 -3.16 8.65
C CYS A 182 10.41 -1.81 7.99
N CYS A 183 9.40 -1.79 7.13
CA CYS A 183 8.89 -0.58 6.47
C CYS A 183 7.35 -0.63 6.30
N PRO A 184 6.60 -0.72 7.42
CA PRO A 184 5.14 -0.82 7.39
C PRO A 184 4.50 0.53 7.01
N LEU A 185 3.24 0.53 6.58
CA LEU A 185 2.49 1.77 6.42
C LEU A 185 2.30 2.45 7.79
N LEU A 186 1.91 1.67 8.80
CA LEU A 186 1.70 2.10 10.18
C LEU A 186 2.79 1.53 11.09
N PHE A 187 3.87 2.29 11.27
CA PHE A 187 4.93 1.91 12.20
C PHE A 187 4.39 1.88 13.63
N SER A 188 4.48 0.71 14.26
CA SER A 188 3.87 0.43 15.55
C SER A 188 4.63 -0.66 16.30
N GLN A 189 4.22 -0.89 17.55
CA GLN A 189 4.74 -2.01 18.33
C GLN A 189 4.51 -3.35 17.63
N ALA A 190 3.32 -3.57 17.04
CA ALA A 190 3.00 -4.82 16.35
C ALA A 190 3.96 -5.11 15.18
N SER A 191 4.26 -4.10 14.35
CA SER A 191 5.23 -4.27 13.25
C SER A 191 6.65 -4.53 13.73
N GLU A 192 7.05 -3.93 14.86
CA GLU A 192 8.39 -4.14 15.44
C GLU A 192 8.53 -5.48 16.15
N ASP A 193 7.47 -5.96 16.80
CA ASP A 193 7.43 -7.29 17.39
C ASP A 193 7.57 -8.34 16.28
N TRP A 194 6.93 -8.14 15.14
CA TRP A 194 7.12 -9.00 13.97
C TRP A 194 8.57 -8.98 13.44
N GLU A 195 9.19 -7.79 13.32
CA GLU A 195 10.60 -7.70 12.93
C GLU A 195 11.52 -8.45 13.91
N ALA A 196 11.28 -8.30 15.22
CA ALA A 196 12.05 -8.95 16.26
C ALA A 196 11.90 -10.47 16.24
N GLU A 197 10.69 -10.98 16.05
CA GLU A 197 10.40 -12.42 15.92
C GLU A 197 11.12 -13.04 14.71
N ALA A 198 11.28 -12.26 13.63
CA ALA A 198 12.07 -12.66 12.47
C ALA A 198 13.59 -12.58 12.71
N GLY A 199 14.04 -12.12 13.89
CA GLY A 199 15.45 -11.90 14.22
C GLY A 199 16.05 -10.66 13.56
N GLY A 200 15.21 -9.75 13.07
CA GLY A 200 15.60 -8.50 12.43
C GLY A 200 15.96 -7.40 13.45
N PRO A 201 16.70 -6.37 13.02
CA PRO A 201 17.04 -5.25 13.89
C PRO A 201 15.82 -4.36 14.13
N THR A 202 15.51 -4.08 15.39
CA THR A 202 14.41 -3.16 15.71
C THR A 202 14.91 -1.73 15.94
N VAL A 203 14.02 -0.76 15.73
CA VAL A 203 14.21 0.64 16.11
C VAL A 203 14.32 0.76 17.62
N ARG A 204 13.52 0.02 18.41
CA ARG A 204 13.63 0.04 19.89
C ARG A 204 14.99 -0.41 20.41
N ASP A 205 15.69 -1.31 19.71
CA ASP A 205 17.07 -1.70 20.09
C ASP A 205 18.04 -0.53 19.97
N ARG A 206 17.81 0.35 18.98
CA ARG A 206 18.63 1.55 18.72
C ARG A 206 18.16 2.77 19.50
N GLN A 207 16.88 2.79 19.87
CA GLN A 207 16.18 3.88 20.54
C GLN A 207 15.37 3.30 21.71
N PRO A 208 16.01 2.96 22.85
CA PRO A 208 15.33 2.30 23.97
C PRO A 208 14.21 3.13 24.60
N ASP A 209 14.26 4.46 24.45
CA ASP A 209 13.24 5.39 24.93
C ASP A 209 12.11 5.63 23.90
N LEU A 210 12.08 4.87 22.80
CA LEU A 210 11.03 4.97 21.78
C LEU A 210 9.66 4.68 22.40
N ARG A 211 8.73 5.62 22.23
CA ARG A 211 7.31 5.41 22.44
C ARG A 211 6.61 5.33 21.09
N TYR A 212 5.95 4.22 20.83
CA TYR A 212 5.12 4.06 19.64
C TYR A 212 3.94 5.04 19.67
N ALA A 213 3.39 5.35 18.49
CA ALA A 213 2.21 6.19 18.36
C ALA A 213 0.99 5.54 19.05
N ASP A 214 0.09 6.34 19.60
CA ASP A 214 -1.16 5.87 20.21
C ASP A 214 -2.20 5.48 19.15
N ALA A 215 -2.11 6.12 17.98
CA ALA A 215 -2.92 5.87 16.79
C ALA A 215 -2.28 6.53 15.57
N HIS A 216 -2.88 6.33 14.39
CA HIS A 216 -2.51 6.98 13.15
C HIS A 216 -3.73 7.64 12.51
N LEU A 217 -3.57 8.88 12.05
CA LEU A 217 -4.56 9.50 11.16
C LEU A 217 -4.26 9.06 9.74
N VAL A 218 -5.22 8.41 9.08
CA VAL A 218 -5.03 7.86 7.73
C VAL A 218 -6.07 8.42 6.76
N ARG A 219 -5.67 8.69 5.51
CA ARG A 219 -6.60 9.05 4.44
C ARG A 219 -6.45 8.15 3.22
N LEU A 220 -7.58 7.70 2.67
CA LEU A 220 -7.67 6.99 1.40
C LEU A 220 -8.35 7.86 0.35
N ASP A 221 -7.76 8.01 -0.84
CA ASP A 221 -8.44 8.65 -1.98
C ASP A 221 -9.61 7.77 -2.43
N VAL A 222 -10.82 8.32 -2.52
CA VAL A 222 -12.02 7.52 -2.80
C VAL A 222 -12.03 6.97 -4.24
N ALA A 223 -11.40 7.69 -5.18
CA ALA A 223 -11.37 7.23 -6.56
C ALA A 223 -10.38 6.08 -6.72
N THR A 224 -9.21 6.13 -6.09
CA THR A 224 -8.12 5.17 -6.33
C THR A 224 -7.94 4.13 -5.24
N GLY A 225 -8.39 4.38 -4.00
CA GLY A 225 -8.09 3.54 -2.83
C GLY A 225 -6.68 3.69 -2.27
N VAL A 226 -5.84 4.56 -2.85
CA VAL A 226 -4.46 4.82 -2.41
C VAL A 226 -4.46 5.49 -1.04
N CYS A 227 -3.56 5.07 -0.16
CA CYS A 227 -3.31 5.74 1.11
C CYS A 227 -2.54 7.03 0.87
N VAL A 228 -3.27 8.15 0.80
CA VAL A 228 -2.70 9.45 0.44
C VAL A 228 -2.16 10.23 1.63
N TYR A 229 -2.44 9.79 2.85
CA TYR A 229 -1.96 10.49 4.04
C TYR A 229 -1.80 9.52 5.21
N THR A 230 -0.69 9.68 5.94
CA THR A 230 -0.53 9.14 7.29
C THR A 230 0.06 10.19 8.22
N GLU A 231 -0.33 10.12 9.49
CA GLU A 231 0.27 10.88 10.57
C GLU A 231 0.22 10.07 11.86
N GLU A 232 1.35 9.94 12.54
CA GLU A 232 1.47 9.37 13.87
C GLU A 232 0.87 10.33 14.91
N LEU A 233 -0.09 9.84 15.68
CA LEU A 233 -0.74 10.56 16.78
C LEU A 233 -0.16 10.08 18.10
N GLY A 234 0.50 10.98 18.83
CA GLY A 234 1.22 10.62 20.06
C GLY A 234 2.57 9.93 19.80
N GLY A 235 3.15 9.36 20.84
CA GLY A 235 4.47 8.72 20.78
C GLY A 235 5.65 9.68 20.55
N SER A 236 6.83 9.11 20.36
CA SER A 236 8.08 9.88 20.17
C SER A 236 8.22 10.52 18.78
N ARG A 237 7.36 10.12 17.83
CA ARG A 237 7.41 10.51 16.41
C ARG A 237 6.10 11.18 15.96
N ALA A 238 5.35 11.79 16.89
CA ALA A 238 4.12 12.50 16.58
C ALA A 238 4.27 13.46 15.39
N GLY A 239 3.33 13.43 14.44
CA GLY A 239 3.38 14.22 13.20
C GLY A 239 4.11 13.53 12.04
N SER A 240 4.83 12.42 12.29
CA SER A 240 5.51 11.66 11.26
C SER A 240 4.55 10.86 10.37
N GLY A 241 4.93 10.67 9.10
CA GLY A 241 4.09 9.99 8.12
C GLY A 241 4.35 10.49 6.71
N HIS A 242 3.34 10.44 5.86
CA HIS A 242 3.42 10.88 4.46
C HIS A 242 2.20 11.68 4.02
N ASP A 243 2.36 12.37 2.89
CA ASP A 243 1.32 13.15 2.24
C ASP A 243 1.48 13.05 0.71
N VAL A 244 0.43 12.63 0.01
CA VAL A 244 0.40 12.38 -1.43
C VAL A 244 -0.65 13.25 -2.11
N ALA A 245 -0.18 14.11 -3.01
CA ALA A 245 -1.04 14.82 -3.95
C ALA A 245 -1.16 14.01 -5.25
N ILE A 246 -2.31 13.37 -5.46
CA ILE A 246 -2.62 12.71 -6.75
C ILE A 246 -2.96 13.77 -7.79
N GLU A 247 -2.22 13.78 -8.90
CA GLU A 247 -2.30 14.80 -9.94
C GLU A 247 -3.01 14.30 -11.20
N ALA A 248 -2.92 12.99 -11.46
CA ALA A 248 -3.58 12.35 -12.59
C ALA A 248 -3.84 10.87 -12.29
N VAL A 249 -5.00 10.38 -12.76
CA VAL A 249 -5.42 8.98 -12.68
C VAL A 249 -5.82 8.54 -14.07
N ASP A 250 -5.40 7.34 -14.47
CA ASP A 250 -5.74 6.68 -15.74
C ASP A 250 -5.51 7.56 -16.98
N LYS A 251 -4.47 8.40 -16.91
CA LYS A 251 -3.96 9.13 -18.07
C LYS A 251 -2.94 8.26 -18.80
N PHE A 252 -2.93 8.38 -20.12
CA PHE A 252 -1.97 7.69 -20.96
C PHE A 252 -0.53 8.04 -20.53
N MET A 253 0.31 7.00 -20.39
CA MET A 253 1.74 7.11 -20.07
C MET A 253 2.51 6.26 -21.06
N SER A 254 3.27 6.93 -21.93
CA SER A 254 4.08 6.26 -22.94
C SER A 254 5.34 5.65 -22.36
N ASP A 255 5.93 4.69 -23.07
CA ASP A 255 7.21 4.10 -22.67
C ASP A 255 8.32 5.14 -22.66
N GLU A 256 8.30 6.14 -23.55
CA GLU A 256 9.32 7.20 -23.57
C GLU A 256 9.27 8.11 -22.35
N LEU A 257 8.11 8.23 -21.70
CA LEU A 257 7.99 8.92 -20.42
C LEU A 257 8.66 8.11 -19.32
N LEU A 258 8.42 6.80 -19.29
CA LEU A 258 8.83 5.90 -18.20
C LEU A 258 10.25 5.37 -18.35
N ALA A 259 10.83 5.44 -19.55
CA ALA A 259 12.21 5.10 -19.80
C ALA A 259 13.17 6.16 -19.27
N ALA A 260 14.34 5.73 -18.80
CA ALA A 260 15.47 6.63 -18.59
C ALA A 260 15.85 7.22 -19.96
N ARG A 261 15.73 8.54 -20.12
CA ARG A 261 16.26 9.22 -21.29
C ARG A 261 17.78 9.25 -21.15
N ASN A 262 18.48 8.60 -22.07
CA ASN A 262 19.94 8.74 -22.25
C ASN A 262 20.30 10.15 -22.72
#